data_AF-A0A254S1L0-F1
#
_entry.id   AF-A0A254S1L0-F1
#
_cell.length_a   1.000
_cell.length_b   1.000
_cell.length_c   1.000
_cell.angle_alpha   90.00
_cell.angle_beta   90.00
_cell.angle_gamma   90.00
#
_symmetry.space_group_name_H-M   'P 1'
#
loop_
_entity.id
_entity.type
_entity.pdbx_description
1 polymer ?
#
loop_
_entity_poly.entity_id
_entity_poly.type
_entity_poly.pdbx_seq_one_letter_code
_entity_poly.pdbx_strand_id
1 'polypeptide(L)' 'MKDYTLQHKIARVIAELAVRLNVSQSQALLIFYESKVCMQLHNPETGLQLMSDRYIVDEFMMQ' A
#
# COMPACT_ATOMS: atom_id res chain seq x y z
N MET A 1 -15.74 -7.13 -9.14
CA MET A 1 -14.46 -7.78 -9.53
C MET A 1 -13.25 -6.88 -9.32
N LYS A 2 -13.31 -5.56 -9.60
CA LYS A 2 -12.17 -4.63 -9.41
C LYS A 2 -11.73 -4.48 -7.94
N ASP A 3 -12.66 -4.51 -6.99
CA ASP A 3 -12.34 -4.27 -5.57
C ASP A 3 -11.49 -5.38 -4.95
N TYR A 4 -11.77 -6.64 -5.30
CA TYR A 4 -10.96 -7.77 -4.86
C TYR A 4 -9.51 -7.67 -5.37
N THR A 5 -9.29 -7.12 -6.58
CA THR A 5 -7.94 -6.95 -7.12
C THR A 5 -7.13 -5.92 -6.35
N LEU A 6 -7.76 -4.79 -5.97
CA LEU A 6 -7.10 -3.75 -5.19
C LEU A 6 -6.83 -4.20 -3.75
N GLN A 7 -7.78 -4.90 -3.12
CA GLN A 7 -7.61 -5.45 -1.77
C GLN A 7 -6.45 -6.45 -1.68
N HIS A 8 -6.31 -7.36 -2.66
CA HIS A 8 -5.16 -8.27 -2.69
C HIS A 8 -3.83 -7.54 -2.90
N LYS A 9 -3.81 -6.47 -3.71
CA LYS A 9 -2.63 -5.59 -3.86
C LYS A 9 -2.26 -4.95 -2.53
N ILE A 10 -3.24 -4.35 -1.83
CA ILE A 10 -3.01 -3.71 -0.52
C ILE A 10 -2.46 -4.73 0.49
N ALA A 11 -3.00 -5.96 0.52
CA ALA A 11 -2.49 -7.01 1.40
C ALA A 11 -1.01 -7.35 1.14
N ARG A 12 -0.60 -7.44 -0.14
CA ARG A 12 0.81 -7.69 -0.50
C ARG A 12 1.73 -6.51 -0.14
N VAL A 13 1.27 -5.28 -0.36
CA VAL A 13 1.98 -4.06 0.03
C VAL A 13 2.20 -4.02 1.55
N ILE A 14 1.16 -4.28 2.34
CA ILE A 14 1.25 -4.31 3.82
C ILE A 14 2.23 -5.39 4.30
N ALA A 15 2.21 -6.58 3.68
CA ALA A 15 3.14 -7.65 4.03
C ALA A 15 4.60 -7.27 3.76
N GLU A 16 4.88 -6.59 2.63
CA GLU A 16 6.22 -6.11 2.31
C GLU A 16 6.67 -4.98 3.25
N LEU A 17 5.76 -4.06 3.59
CA LEU A 17 6.01 -2.98 4.56
C LEU A 17 6.33 -3.50 5.96
N ALA A 18 5.62 -4.53 6.42
CA ALA A 18 5.90 -5.16 7.72
C ALA A 18 7.35 -5.65 7.81
N VAL A 19 7.84 -6.28 6.74
CA VAL A 19 9.24 -6.74 6.65
C VAL A 19 10.22 -5.57 6.65
N ARG A 20 9.97 -4.53 5.84
CA ARG A 20 10.90 -3.38 5.73
C ARG A 20 10.98 -2.51 6.95
N LEU A 21 9.84 -2.26 7.59
CA LEU A 21 9.74 -1.45 8.79
C LEU A 21 10.10 -2.26 10.05
N ASN A 22 10.27 -3.58 9.91
CA ASN A 22 10.52 -4.50 11.01
C ASN A 22 9.45 -4.40 12.12
N VAL A 23 8.18 -4.43 11.70
CA VAL A 23 6.99 -4.35 12.57
C VAL A 23 6.04 -5.51 12.28
N SER A 24 5.08 -5.73 13.17
CA SER A 24 4.01 -6.71 12.89
C SER A 24 3.15 -6.27 11.70
N GLN A 25 2.52 -7.23 11.01
CA GLN A 25 1.57 -6.91 9.94
C GLN A 25 0.43 -6.00 10.41
N SER A 26 -0.06 -6.17 11.64
CA SER A 26 -1.10 -5.30 12.21
C SER A 26 -0.62 -3.86 12.37
N GLN A 27 0.63 -3.65 12.79
CA GLN A 27 1.22 -2.32 12.87
C GLN A 27 1.43 -1.72 11.48
N ALA A 28 1.97 -2.50 10.53
CA ALA A 28 2.14 -2.06 9.15
C ALA A 28 0.81 -1.68 8.49
N LEU A 29 -0.26 -2.40 8.82
CA LEU A 29 -1.61 -2.10 8.35
C LEU A 29 -2.08 -0.73 8.86
N LEU A 30 -1.95 -0.47 10.17
CA LEU A 30 -2.34 0.83 10.76
C LEU A 30 -1.55 1.97 10.13
N ILE A 31 -0.23 1.83 10.06
CA ILE A 31 0.67 2.81 9.44
C ILE A 31 0.29 3.03 7.96
N PHE A 32 0.01 1.96 7.21
CA PHE A 32 -0.36 2.08 5.80
C PHE A 32 -1.66 2.86 5.63
N TYR A 33 -2.69 2.58 6.43
CA TYR A 33 -3.98 3.27 6.31
C TYR A 33 -3.91 4.77 6.67
N GLU A 34 -2.93 5.19 7.46
CA GLU A 34 -2.69 6.61 7.79
C GLU A 34 -1.83 7.35 6.74
N SER A 35 -1.31 6.64 5.74
CA SER A 35 -0.36 7.19 4.78
C SER A 35 -1.00 8.00 3.64
N LYS A 36 -0.25 8.98 3.12
CA LYS A 36 -0.63 9.70 1.90
C LYS A 36 -0.74 8.77 0.70
N VAL A 37 0.10 7.75 0.66
CA VAL A 37 0.09 6.70 -0.37
C VAL A 37 -1.21 5.92 -0.37
N CYS A 38 -1.74 5.54 0.80
CA CYS A 38 -3.05 4.87 0.88
C CYS A 38 -4.19 5.77 0.38
N MET A 39 -4.20 7.04 0.75
CA MET A 39 -5.17 8.01 0.24
C MET A 39 -5.10 8.13 -1.29
N GLN A 40 -3.89 8.23 -1.86
CA GLN A 40 -3.68 8.29 -3.30
C GLN A 40 -4.08 6.99 -4.00
N LEU A 41 -3.81 5.84 -3.39
CA LEU A 41 -4.11 4.53 -3.95
C LEU A 41 -5.63 4.31 -4.14
N HIS A 42 -6.44 4.94 -3.30
CA HIS A 42 -7.91 4.94 -3.44
C HIS A 42 -8.43 6.06 -4.35
N ASN A 43 -7.57 7.01 -4.76
CA ASN A 43 -7.94 8.09 -5.67
C ASN A 43 -7.58 7.70 -7.13
N PRO A 44 -8.59 7.41 -7.98
CA PRO A 44 -8.34 6.93 -9.34
C PRO A 44 -7.57 7.92 -10.21
N GLU A 45 -7.68 9.22 -9.94
CA GLU A 45 -7.01 10.31 -10.69
C GLU A 45 -5.49 10.27 -10.55
N THR A 46 -4.97 9.61 -9.50
CA THR A 46 -3.51 9.50 -9.28
C THR A 46 -2.86 8.44 -10.15
N GLY A 47 -3.64 7.48 -10.67
CA GLY A 47 -3.13 6.31 -11.38
C GLY A 47 -2.34 5.32 -10.51
N LEU A 48 -2.21 5.56 -9.20
CA LEU A 48 -1.33 4.78 -8.33
C LEU A 48 -1.78 3.31 -8.21
N GLN A 49 -3.08 3.05 -8.31
CA GLN A 49 -3.66 1.69 -8.35
C GLN A 49 -3.17 0.84 -9.53
N LEU A 50 -2.69 1.48 -10.60
CA LEU A 50 -2.17 0.83 -11.80
C LEU A 50 -0.68 0.48 -11.69
N MET A 51 0.03 1.07 -10.72
CA MET A 51 1.46 0.84 -10.53
C MET A 51 1.74 -0.54 -9.92
N SER A 52 2.98 -1.01 -10.02
CA SER A 52 3.39 -2.27 -9.40
C SER A 52 3.32 -2.21 -7.87
N ASP A 53 3.23 -3.36 -7.20
CA ASP A 53 3.26 -3.41 -5.73
C ASP A 53 4.57 -2.82 -5.19
N ARG A 54 5.69 -3.17 -5.82
CA ARG A 54 7.03 -2.66 -5.49
C ARG A 54 7.10 -1.14 -5.55
N TYR A 55 6.53 -0.54 -6.60
CA TYR A 55 6.46 0.92 -6.75
C TYR A 55 5.68 1.56 -5.59
N ILE A 56 4.52 1.02 -5.22
CA ILE A 56 3.70 1.55 -4.12
C ILE A 56 4.47 1.49 -2.80
N VAL A 57 5.19 0.40 -2.55
CA VAL A 57 6.02 0.27 -1.36
C VAL A 57 7.17 1.27 -1.37
N ASP A 58 7.84 1.47 -2.50
CA ASP A 58 8.92 2.46 -2.62
C ASP A 58 8.41 3.90 -2.45
N GLU A 59 7.29 4.24 -3.07
CA GLU A 59 6.61 5.53 -2.89
C GLU A 59 6.23 5.74 -1.42
N PHE A 60 5.71 4.69 -0.74
CA PHE A 60 5.42 4.74 0.68
C PHE A 60 6.66 5.04 1.52
N MET A 61 7.81 4.46 1.18
CA MET A 61 9.07 4.70 1.90
C MET A 61 9.66 6.08 1.61
N MET A 62 9.22 6.76 0.54
CA MET A 62 9.69 8.08 0.11
C MET A 62 8.75 9.25 0.45
N GLN A 63 7.51 8.97 0.85
CA GLN A 63 6.48 9.98 1.18
C GLN A 63 6.91 10.94 2.30
#